data_AF-A0A0A0DWN1-F1
#
_entry.id   AF-A0A0A0DWN1-F1
#
_cell.length_a   1.000
_cell.length_b   1.000
_cell.length_c   1.000
_cell.angle_alpha   90.00
_cell.angle_beta   90.00
_cell.angle_gamma   90.00
#
_symmetry.space_group_name_H-M   'P 1'
#
loop_
_entity.id
_entity.type
_entity.pdbx_description
1 polymer ?
#
loop_
_entity_poly.entity_id
_entity_poly.type
_entity_poly.pdbx_seq_one_letter_code
_entity_poly.pdbx_strand_id
1 'polypeptide(L)'
;MCLIIKKPLGRRIAADFLENAWQRNSHGWGCFHLSEGEVSWARGLCLAELIEHNARLPLDTEVYLHLRRATYGEVNHDMAHPYIVRPGLLLMHNGSIAHLAPQDPALSDTSELARLLRDMLHGLADEQAARLIRSQGFKALTAPLIEGSMVVLMDAQGAVRLGRDWHTVQATDWDEGMVGIEVSNSHTWGRCAEKAQGLEPAHQMQDMAAIA
;
A
#
# COMPACT_ATOMS: atom_id res chain seq x y z
N MET A 1 -7.37 -0.93 6.54
CA MET A 1 -6.95 -0.33 5.26
C MET A 1 -5.49 -0.65 5.06
N CYS A 2 -5.07 -0.98 3.83
CA CYS A 2 -3.70 -1.30 3.47
C CYS A 2 -2.83 -0.03 3.35
N LEU A 3 -1.56 -0.20 2.99
CA LEU A 3 -0.67 0.89 2.61
C LEU A 3 0.05 0.55 1.30
N ILE A 4 0.16 1.52 0.40
CA ILE A 4 1.05 1.45 -0.76
C ILE A 4 2.03 2.60 -0.58
N ILE A 5 3.31 2.30 -0.70
CA ILE A 5 4.43 3.21 -0.58
C ILE A 5 5.12 3.24 -1.93
N LYS A 6 5.31 4.44 -2.48
CA LYS A 6 6.08 4.66 -3.69
C LYS A 6 7.41 5.32 -3.30
N LYS A 7 8.47 4.52 -3.37
CA LYS A 7 9.86 4.92 -3.16
C LYS A 7 10.38 5.53 -4.47
N PRO A 8 10.75 6.83 -4.50
CA PRO A 8 11.34 7.45 -5.67
C PRO A 8 12.82 7.04 -5.86
N LEU A 9 13.42 7.45 -6.98
CA LEU A 9 14.84 7.23 -7.27
C LEU A 9 15.72 7.92 -6.22
N GLY A 10 16.87 7.32 -5.92
CA GLY A 10 17.86 7.82 -4.97
C GLY A 10 17.44 7.76 -3.49
N ARG A 11 16.27 7.19 -3.17
CA ARG A 11 15.74 7.11 -1.80
C ARG A 11 15.60 5.67 -1.34
N ARG A 12 15.59 5.47 -0.03
CA ARG A 12 15.26 4.20 0.64
C ARG A 12 14.09 4.42 1.59
N ILE A 13 13.20 3.43 1.70
CA ILE A 13 12.16 3.46 2.74
C ILE A 13 12.84 3.16 4.07
N ALA A 14 12.66 4.04 5.06
CA ALA A 14 13.27 3.86 6.37
C ALA A 14 12.73 2.59 7.06
N ALA A 15 13.61 1.86 7.74
CA ALA A 15 13.24 0.58 8.35
C ALA A 15 12.26 0.76 9.52
N ASP A 16 12.48 1.78 10.35
CA ASP A 16 11.59 2.17 11.45
C ASP A 16 10.19 2.60 10.95
N PHE A 17 10.13 3.26 9.79
CA PHE A 17 8.86 3.56 9.13
C PHE A 17 8.11 2.27 8.76
N LEU A 18 8.81 1.30 8.15
CA LEU A 18 8.22 0.00 7.78
C LEU A 18 7.77 -0.77 9.01
N GLU A 19 8.57 -0.81 10.08
CA GLU A 19 8.23 -1.44 11.35
C GLU A 19 6.96 -0.84 11.97
N ASN A 20 6.85 0.48 11.98
CA ASN A 20 5.68 1.18 12.50
C ASN A 20 4.44 0.96 11.59
N ALA A 21 4.59 1.06 10.27
CA ALA A 21 3.49 0.80 9.34
C ALA A 21 3.02 -0.66 9.42
N TRP A 22 3.94 -1.61 9.65
CA TRP A 22 3.63 -3.03 9.82
C TRP A 22 2.67 -3.29 10.99
N GLN A 23 2.78 -2.53 12.10
CA GLN A 23 1.88 -2.67 13.26
C GLN A 23 0.39 -2.55 12.91
N ARG A 24 0.06 -1.91 11.78
CA ARG A 24 -1.32 -1.72 11.31
C ARG A 24 -1.62 -2.47 10.02
N ASN A 25 -0.63 -3.12 9.40
CA ASN A 25 -0.69 -3.73 8.07
C ASN A 25 0.15 -5.03 8.01
N SER A 26 0.01 -5.90 9.01
CA SER A 26 0.88 -7.06 9.23
C SER A 26 0.46 -8.34 8.50
N HIS A 27 -0.51 -8.29 7.58
CA HIS A 27 -1.07 -9.48 6.93
C HIS A 27 -0.38 -9.84 5.61
N GLY A 28 0.81 -9.28 5.37
CA GLY A 28 1.64 -9.55 4.20
C GLY A 28 2.22 -8.28 3.60
N TRP A 29 3.26 -8.46 2.80
CA TRP A 29 3.86 -7.40 2.00
C TRP A 29 4.11 -7.90 0.58
N GLY A 30 4.27 -6.96 -0.34
CA GLY A 30 4.92 -7.23 -1.61
C GLY A 30 5.37 -5.97 -2.28
N CYS A 31 6.18 -6.11 -3.31
CA CYS A 31 6.69 -4.99 -4.09
C CYS A 31 6.73 -5.33 -5.56
N PHE A 32 6.76 -4.29 -6.40
CA PHE A 32 7.25 -4.41 -7.76
C PHE A 32 8.06 -3.18 -8.17
N HIS A 33 8.96 -3.38 -9.13
CA HIS A 33 9.72 -2.34 -9.79
C HIS A 33 10.15 -2.81 -11.18
N LEU A 34 10.57 -1.87 -12.04
CA LEU A 34 11.18 -2.23 -13.32
C LEU A 34 12.64 -2.67 -13.11
N SER A 35 13.03 -3.74 -13.79
CA SER A 35 14.41 -4.23 -13.82
C SER A 35 14.66 -4.81 -15.20
N GLU A 36 15.66 -4.30 -15.92
CA GLU A 36 16.07 -4.82 -17.24
C GLU A 36 14.92 -4.90 -18.28
N GLY A 37 13.96 -3.97 -18.20
CA GLY A 37 12.81 -3.93 -19.11
C GLY A 37 11.65 -4.84 -18.72
N GLU A 38 11.77 -5.58 -17.61
CA GLU A 38 10.71 -6.44 -17.08
C GLU A 38 10.26 -5.97 -15.68
N VAL A 39 9.09 -6.46 -15.26
CA VAL A 39 8.57 -6.17 -13.92
C VAL A 39 9.10 -7.21 -12.94
N SER A 40 10.07 -6.80 -12.11
CA SER A 40 10.55 -7.58 -10.98
C SER A 40 9.59 -7.39 -9.80
N TRP A 41 9.28 -8.47 -9.09
CA TRP A 41 8.37 -8.43 -7.95
C TRP A 41 8.69 -9.51 -6.91
N ALA A 42 8.29 -9.24 -5.68
CA ALA A 42 8.39 -10.16 -4.56
C ALA A 42 7.22 -9.94 -3.59
N ARG A 43 6.92 -10.95 -2.78
CA ARG A 43 5.95 -10.85 -1.69
C ARG A 43 6.35 -11.79 -0.56
N GLY A 44 5.81 -11.53 0.63
CA GLY A 44 6.09 -12.31 1.82
C GLY A 44 5.11 -12.01 2.93
N LEU A 45 5.27 -12.69 4.06
CA LEU A 45 4.34 -12.61 5.18
C LEU A 45 5.00 -12.12 6.47
N CYS A 46 6.33 -12.04 6.51
CA CYS A 46 7.07 -11.67 7.72
C CYS A 46 7.72 -10.29 7.61
N LEU A 47 7.73 -9.54 8.72
CA LEU A 47 8.41 -8.24 8.80
C LEU A 47 9.92 -8.34 8.56
N ALA A 48 10.57 -9.38 9.08
CA ALA A 48 12.00 -9.58 8.89
C ALA A 48 12.37 -9.71 7.39
N GLU A 49 11.56 -10.48 6.64
CA GLU A 49 11.71 -10.62 5.19
C GLU A 49 11.52 -9.27 4.48
N LEU A 50 10.52 -8.49 4.89
CA LEU A 50 10.26 -7.14 4.36
C LEU A 50 11.46 -6.21 4.58
N ILE A 51 12.01 -6.16 5.79
CA ILE A 51 13.15 -5.29 6.11
C ILE A 51 14.38 -5.71 5.30
N GLU A 52 14.68 -7.00 5.24
CA GLU A 52 15.79 -7.53 4.47
C GLU A 52 15.63 -7.26 2.97
N HIS A 53 14.41 -7.45 2.45
CA HIS A 53 14.10 -7.17 1.05
C HIS A 53 14.26 -5.67 0.75
N ASN A 54 13.70 -4.79 1.59
CA ASN A 54 13.83 -3.34 1.44
C ASN A 54 15.30 -2.86 1.46
N ALA A 55 16.16 -3.50 2.26
CA ALA A 55 17.59 -3.19 2.28
C ALA A 55 18.29 -3.53 0.94
N ARG A 56 17.79 -4.53 0.21
CA ARG A 56 18.34 -4.98 -1.08
C ARG A 56 17.73 -4.29 -2.31
N LEU A 57 16.65 -3.53 -2.14
CA LEU A 57 16.04 -2.80 -3.25
C LEU A 57 17.01 -1.81 -3.92
N PRO A 58 17.00 -1.70 -5.26
CA PRO A 58 17.83 -0.75 -6.00
C PRO A 58 17.49 0.69 -5.63
N LEU A 59 18.51 1.53 -5.48
CA LEU A 59 18.30 2.94 -5.15
C LEU A 59 17.85 3.75 -6.38
N ASP A 60 18.37 3.42 -7.56
CA ASP A 60 18.19 4.08 -8.84
C ASP A 60 16.86 3.76 -9.55
N THR A 61 16.01 2.93 -8.94
CA THR A 61 14.72 2.54 -9.50
C THR A 61 13.56 3.02 -8.62
N GLU A 62 12.46 3.45 -9.25
CA GLU A 62 11.19 3.62 -8.56
C GLU A 62 10.61 2.27 -8.12
N VAL A 63 10.21 2.15 -6.85
CA VAL A 63 9.62 0.91 -6.31
C VAL A 63 8.26 1.22 -5.71
N TYR A 64 7.30 0.33 -5.93
CA TYR A 64 6.03 0.31 -5.22
C TYR A 64 6.05 -0.85 -4.24
N LEU A 65 5.76 -0.56 -2.98
CA LEU A 65 5.68 -1.52 -1.90
C LEU A 65 4.27 -1.48 -1.31
N HIS A 66 3.67 -2.63 -1.08
CA HIS A 66 2.36 -2.80 -0.49
C HIS A 66 2.50 -3.49 0.86
N LEU A 67 1.78 -2.98 1.86
CA LEU A 67 1.54 -3.64 3.14
C LEU A 67 0.05 -3.94 3.26
N ARG A 68 -0.27 -5.21 3.49
CA ARG A 68 -1.64 -5.70 3.50
C ARG A 68 -2.22 -5.67 4.91
N ARG A 69 -3.44 -5.15 5.01
CA ARG A 69 -4.37 -5.46 6.10
C ARG A 69 -5.58 -6.16 5.51
N ALA A 70 -5.62 -7.49 5.62
CA ALA A 70 -6.74 -8.32 5.17
C ALA A 70 -8.09 -7.78 5.69
N THR A 71 -8.92 -7.32 4.76
CA THR A 71 -10.35 -6.99 4.97
C THR A 71 -11.22 -8.08 4.36
N TYR A 72 -10.83 -8.55 3.18
CA TYR A 72 -11.32 -9.73 2.50
C TYR A 72 -10.16 -10.69 2.20
N GLY A 73 -10.47 -11.98 2.12
CA GLY A 73 -9.51 -13.03 1.85
C GLY A 73 -8.72 -13.46 3.09
N GLU A 74 -8.33 -14.73 3.13
CA GLU A 74 -7.43 -15.27 4.14
C GLU A 74 -6.07 -14.55 4.20
N VAL A 75 -5.32 -14.74 5.30
CA VAL A 75 -3.94 -14.29 5.43
C VAL A 75 -3.02 -15.40 4.93
N ASN A 76 -2.64 -15.31 3.67
CA ASN A 76 -1.69 -16.23 3.04
C ASN A 76 -0.89 -15.51 1.94
N HIS A 77 0.12 -16.20 1.41
CA HIS A 77 1.04 -15.64 0.43
C HIS A 77 0.34 -15.26 -0.87
N ASP A 78 -0.68 -16.02 -1.30
CA ASP A 78 -1.42 -15.76 -2.54
C ASP A 78 -2.31 -14.53 -2.47
N MET A 79 -2.76 -14.17 -1.27
CA MET A 79 -3.55 -12.98 -1.01
C MET A 79 -2.71 -11.71 -0.78
N ALA A 80 -1.40 -11.84 -0.61
CA ALA A 80 -0.51 -10.70 -0.57
C ALA A 80 -0.33 -10.11 -1.98
N HIS A 81 -0.53 -8.81 -2.10
CA HIS A 81 -0.23 -8.07 -3.32
C HIS A 81 1.27 -8.16 -3.65
N PRO A 82 1.67 -8.07 -4.93
CA PRO A 82 0.83 -7.81 -6.11
C PRO A 82 0.06 -9.03 -6.62
N TYR A 83 -1.05 -8.78 -7.32
CA TYR A 83 -1.78 -9.77 -8.10
C TYR A 83 -1.34 -9.73 -9.57
N ILE A 84 -1.30 -10.90 -10.20
CA ILE A 84 -1.06 -11.01 -11.64
C ILE A 84 -2.39 -10.81 -12.37
N VAL A 85 -2.49 -9.75 -13.18
CA VAL A 85 -3.64 -9.53 -14.06
C VAL A 85 -3.47 -10.39 -15.32
N ARG A 86 -2.28 -10.30 -15.93
CA ARG A 86 -1.82 -11.13 -17.06
C ARG A 86 -0.30 -11.21 -16.99
N PRO A 87 0.36 -12.11 -17.76
CA PRO A 87 1.82 -12.09 -17.85
C PRO A 87 2.34 -10.69 -18.15
N GLY A 88 3.31 -10.22 -17.35
CA GLY A 88 3.91 -8.89 -17.48
C GLY A 88 3.07 -7.71 -16.94
N LEU A 89 1.86 -7.93 -16.39
CA LEU A 89 1.02 -6.88 -15.79
C LEU A 89 0.60 -7.25 -14.37
N LEU A 90 1.09 -6.48 -13.41
CA LEU A 90 0.83 -6.65 -11.98
C LEU A 90 -0.11 -5.57 -11.44
N LEU A 91 -0.79 -5.88 -10.34
CA LEU A 91 -1.75 -5.00 -9.69
C LEU A 91 -1.51 -4.93 -8.17
N MET A 92 -1.48 -3.71 -7.65
CA MET A 92 -1.62 -3.39 -6.22
C MET A 92 -2.91 -2.61 -5.99
N HIS A 93 -3.54 -2.84 -4.84
CA HIS A 93 -4.77 -2.15 -4.47
C HIS A 93 -4.76 -1.76 -2.99
N ASN A 94 -5.18 -0.53 -2.70
CA ASN A 94 -5.48 -0.06 -1.36
C ASN A 94 -6.90 0.51 -1.29
N GLY A 95 -7.75 -0.18 -0.56
CA GLY A 95 -9.14 0.19 -0.34
C GLY A 95 -9.98 -1.08 -0.18
N SER A 96 -11.29 -0.91 -0.33
CA SER A 96 -12.23 -2.01 -0.43
C SER A 96 -13.17 -1.71 -1.59
N ILE A 97 -13.43 -2.69 -2.46
CA ILE A 97 -14.37 -2.55 -3.58
C ILE A 97 -15.62 -3.36 -3.25
N ALA A 98 -16.60 -2.72 -2.61
CA ALA A 98 -17.74 -3.40 -1.99
C ALA A 98 -18.54 -4.29 -2.96
N HIS A 99 -18.72 -3.85 -4.21
CA HIS A 99 -19.46 -4.61 -5.22
C HIS A 99 -18.65 -5.78 -5.83
N LEU A 100 -17.34 -5.87 -5.53
CA LEU A 100 -16.48 -7.00 -5.84
C LEU A 100 -16.16 -7.84 -4.60
N ALA A 101 -16.77 -7.56 -3.45
CA ALA A 101 -16.55 -8.30 -2.23
C ALA A 101 -16.97 -9.77 -2.44
N PRO A 102 -16.05 -10.74 -2.33
CA PRO A 102 -16.38 -12.14 -2.56
C PRO A 102 -17.16 -12.71 -1.38
N GLN A 103 -18.00 -13.73 -1.66
CA GLN A 103 -18.59 -14.58 -0.62
C GLN A 103 -17.62 -15.67 -0.16
N ASP A 104 -16.71 -16.09 -1.05
CA ASP A 104 -15.67 -17.08 -0.77
C ASP A 104 -14.47 -16.40 -0.09
N PRO A 105 -14.11 -16.77 1.16
CA PRO A 105 -12.95 -16.23 1.86
C PRO A 105 -11.60 -16.63 1.25
N ALA A 106 -11.57 -17.58 0.31
CA ALA A 106 -10.37 -17.86 -0.48
C ALA A 106 -10.06 -16.77 -1.52
N LEU A 107 -10.98 -15.81 -1.72
CA LEU A 107 -10.85 -14.71 -2.66
C LEU A 107 -10.79 -13.36 -1.92
N SER A 108 -10.27 -12.35 -2.61
CA SER A 108 -10.35 -10.95 -2.20
C SER A 108 -11.06 -10.12 -3.26
N ASP A 109 -11.57 -8.95 -2.87
CA ASP A 109 -12.07 -7.96 -3.82
C ASP A 109 -11.01 -7.59 -4.87
N THR A 110 -9.73 -7.63 -4.48
CA THR A 110 -8.62 -7.40 -5.39
C THR A 110 -8.42 -8.55 -6.38
N SER A 111 -8.59 -9.82 -5.96
CA SER A 111 -8.50 -10.94 -6.90
C SER A 111 -9.60 -10.89 -7.95
N GLU A 112 -10.81 -10.45 -7.56
CA GLU A 112 -11.90 -10.20 -8.51
C GLU A 112 -11.60 -9.04 -9.45
N LEU A 113 -11.04 -7.93 -8.95
CA LEU A 113 -10.57 -6.84 -9.81
C LEU A 113 -9.51 -7.32 -10.82
N ALA A 114 -8.53 -8.10 -10.37
CA ALA A 114 -7.50 -8.65 -11.24
C ALA A 114 -8.08 -9.59 -12.31
N ARG A 115 -9.08 -10.42 -11.96
CA ARG A 115 -9.82 -11.26 -12.91
C ARG A 115 -10.58 -10.40 -13.93
N LEU A 116 -11.34 -9.39 -13.49
CA LEU A 116 -12.09 -8.51 -14.39
C LEU A 116 -11.18 -7.79 -15.39
N LEU A 117 -10.03 -7.28 -14.92
CA LEU A 117 -9.05 -6.66 -15.79
C LEU A 117 -8.42 -7.66 -16.76
N ARG A 118 -8.16 -8.90 -16.32
CA ARG A 118 -7.69 -9.97 -17.21
C ARG A 118 -8.68 -10.23 -18.34
N ASP A 119 -9.96 -10.36 -17.99
CA ASP A 119 -11.03 -10.64 -18.94
C ASP A 119 -11.20 -9.47 -19.93
N MET A 120 -11.12 -8.22 -19.43
CA MET A 120 -11.17 -7.00 -20.26
C MET A 120 -10.01 -6.89 -21.25
N LEU A 121 -8.81 -7.32 -20.84
CA LEU A 121 -7.58 -7.23 -21.64
C LEU A 121 -7.35 -8.50 -22.49
N HIS A 122 -8.24 -9.49 -22.41
CA HIS A 122 -8.10 -10.76 -23.10
C HIS A 122 -8.05 -10.57 -24.62
N GLY A 123 -7.11 -11.26 -25.28
CA GLY A 123 -6.91 -11.18 -26.73
C GLY A 123 -6.11 -9.96 -27.22
N LEU A 124 -5.79 -9.00 -26.34
CA LEU A 124 -4.92 -7.88 -26.69
C LEU A 124 -3.44 -8.28 -26.64
N ALA A 125 -2.67 -7.89 -27.67
CA ALA A 125 -1.21 -7.90 -27.60
C ALA A 125 -0.71 -6.98 -26.47
N ASP A 126 0.50 -7.21 -25.97
CA ASP A 126 1.06 -6.45 -24.84
C ASP A 126 1.05 -4.94 -25.10
N GLU A 127 1.43 -4.50 -26.30
CA GLU A 127 1.43 -3.09 -26.70
C GLU A 127 0.01 -2.49 -26.79
N GLN A 128 -1.00 -3.30 -27.11
CA GLN A 128 -2.39 -2.84 -27.10
C GLN A 128 -2.89 -2.67 -25.66
N ALA A 129 -2.60 -3.64 -24.79
CA ALA A 129 -2.96 -3.57 -23.38
C ALA A 129 -2.27 -2.40 -22.67
N ALA A 130 -0.96 -2.21 -22.90
CA ALA A 130 -0.17 -1.13 -22.33
C ALA A 130 -0.72 0.26 -22.71
N ARG A 131 -1.12 0.44 -23.98
CA ARG A 131 -1.76 1.68 -24.44
C ARG A 131 -3.16 1.86 -23.84
N LEU A 132 -3.94 0.78 -23.75
CA LEU A 132 -5.29 0.83 -23.20
C LEU A 132 -5.29 1.26 -21.73
N ILE A 133 -4.47 0.63 -20.87
CA ILE A 133 -4.45 0.94 -19.43
C ILE A 133 -3.99 2.39 -19.14
N ARG A 134 -3.26 3.01 -20.07
CA ARG A 134 -2.82 4.42 -20.01
C ARG A 134 -3.80 5.40 -20.66
N SER A 135 -4.84 4.91 -21.30
CA SER A 135 -5.80 5.74 -22.01
C SER A 135 -6.75 6.47 -21.05
N GLN A 136 -7.22 7.65 -21.46
CA GLN A 136 -8.25 8.38 -20.72
C GLN A 136 -9.56 7.58 -20.63
N GLY A 137 -9.89 6.80 -21.67
CA GLY A 137 -11.07 5.93 -21.69
C GLY A 137 -11.02 4.87 -20.58
N PHE A 138 -9.88 4.20 -20.42
CA PHE A 138 -9.69 3.22 -19.35
C PHE A 138 -9.78 3.87 -17.96
N LYS A 139 -9.14 5.03 -17.77
CA LYS A 139 -9.27 5.79 -16.52
C LYS A 139 -10.72 6.16 -16.21
N ALA A 140 -11.47 6.66 -17.19
CA ALA A 140 -12.87 7.05 -17.01
C ALA A 140 -13.78 5.86 -16.70
N LEU A 141 -13.58 4.72 -17.37
CA LEU A 141 -14.36 3.49 -17.14
C LEU A 141 -14.05 2.84 -15.79
N THR A 142 -12.79 2.90 -15.35
CA THR A 142 -12.37 2.30 -14.07
C THR A 142 -12.68 3.19 -12.87
N ALA A 143 -12.71 4.51 -13.02
CA ALA A 143 -12.95 5.45 -11.91
C ALA A 143 -14.16 5.10 -11.02
N PRO A 144 -15.38 4.82 -11.54
CA PRO A 144 -16.51 4.45 -10.70
C PRO A 144 -16.37 3.05 -10.06
N LEU A 145 -15.60 2.15 -10.68
CA LEU A 145 -15.33 0.81 -10.13
C LEU A 145 -14.44 0.88 -8.88
N ILE A 146 -13.50 1.83 -8.85
CA ILE A 146 -12.50 1.94 -7.78
C ILE A 146 -12.70 3.18 -6.91
N GLU A 147 -13.92 3.73 -6.86
CA GLU A 147 -14.22 4.93 -6.08
C GLU A 147 -13.80 4.75 -4.61
N GLY A 148 -13.07 5.72 -4.07
CA GLY A 148 -12.52 5.65 -2.72
C GLY A 148 -11.30 4.72 -2.55
N SER A 149 -10.89 4.00 -3.59
CA SER A 149 -9.73 3.11 -3.59
C SER A 149 -8.55 3.72 -4.35
N MET A 150 -7.39 3.06 -4.25
CA MET A 150 -6.21 3.33 -5.05
C MET A 150 -5.72 2.05 -5.69
N VAL A 151 -5.41 2.12 -6.99
CA VAL A 151 -4.89 0.99 -7.76
C VAL A 151 -3.59 1.42 -8.44
N VAL A 152 -2.60 0.54 -8.40
CA VAL A 152 -1.37 0.67 -9.19
C VAL A 152 -1.27 -0.54 -10.09
N LEU A 153 -1.22 -0.29 -11.39
CA LEU A 153 -0.87 -1.27 -12.40
C LEU A 153 0.59 -1.07 -12.79
N MET A 154 1.34 -2.14 -13.01
CA MET A 154 2.73 -2.07 -13.45
C MET A 154 2.96 -3.05 -14.59
N ASP A 155 3.44 -2.54 -15.73
CA ASP A 155 3.97 -3.32 -16.85
C ASP A 155 5.38 -2.84 -17.21
N ALA A 156 5.96 -3.40 -18.28
CA ALA A 156 7.29 -3.04 -18.80
C ALA A 156 7.45 -1.55 -19.17
N GLN A 157 6.35 -0.83 -19.44
CA GLN A 157 6.35 0.61 -19.74
C GLN A 157 6.18 1.47 -18.47
N GLY A 158 6.12 0.85 -17.28
CA GLY A 158 6.07 1.54 -15.98
C GLY A 158 4.68 1.55 -15.33
N ALA A 159 4.57 2.30 -14.24
CA ALA A 159 3.37 2.29 -13.41
C ALA A 159 2.25 3.18 -13.96
N VAL A 160 1.01 2.70 -13.83
CA VAL A 160 -0.22 3.47 -14.00
C VAL A 160 -0.93 3.55 -12.65
N ARG A 161 -1.15 4.77 -12.15
CA ARG A 161 -1.82 5.03 -10.88
C ARG A 161 -3.25 5.50 -11.11
N LEU A 162 -4.20 4.90 -10.41
CA LEU A 162 -5.63 5.18 -10.54
C LEU A 162 -6.25 5.35 -9.14
N GLY A 163 -7.36 6.08 -9.08
CA GLY A 163 -8.12 6.30 -7.86
C GLY A 163 -7.71 7.59 -7.14
N ARG A 164 -7.66 7.55 -5.80
CA ARG A 164 -7.40 8.71 -4.93
C ARG A 164 -6.00 9.32 -5.12
N ASP A 165 -5.84 10.53 -4.59
CA ASP A 165 -4.57 11.24 -4.54
C ASP A 165 -3.58 10.60 -3.56
N TRP A 166 -2.30 10.79 -3.86
CA TRP A 166 -1.18 10.34 -3.02
C TRP A 166 -0.81 11.41 -2.00
N HIS A 167 -0.43 10.96 -0.80
CA HIS A 167 0.17 11.84 0.20
C HIS A 167 1.69 11.81 0.04
N THR A 168 2.32 12.97 -0.13
CA THR A 168 3.77 13.08 -0.08
C THR A 168 4.19 13.31 1.36
N VAL A 169 4.98 12.39 1.91
CA VAL A 169 5.47 12.45 3.29
C VAL A 169 6.31 13.72 3.49
N GLN A 170 5.94 14.50 4.50
CA GLN A 170 6.61 15.72 4.95
C GLN A 170 7.43 15.45 6.22
N ALA A 171 8.35 16.36 6.55
CA ALA A 171 9.16 16.27 7.76
C ALA A 171 8.35 16.38 9.07
N THR A 172 7.11 16.85 8.98
CA THR A 172 6.15 16.86 10.11
C THR A 172 5.49 15.51 10.30
N ASP A 173 5.45 14.66 9.26
CA ASP A 173 4.79 13.36 9.32
C ASP A 173 5.75 12.27 9.82
N TRP A 174 7.02 12.36 9.41
CA TRP A 174 8.11 11.46 9.79
C TRP A 174 9.46 12.17 9.71
N ASP A 175 10.57 11.45 9.95
CA ASP A 175 11.92 12.01 9.78
C ASP A 175 12.27 12.42 8.33
N GLU A 176 13.37 13.17 8.19
CA GLU A 176 13.89 13.65 6.90
C GLU A 176 14.21 12.53 5.89
N GLY A 177 14.48 11.32 6.38
CA GLY A 177 14.74 10.13 5.56
C GLY A 177 13.52 9.71 4.75
N MET A 178 12.31 9.99 5.24
CA MET A 178 11.06 9.68 4.54
C MET A 178 10.51 10.82 3.68
N VAL A 179 11.03 12.04 3.79
CA VAL A 179 10.54 13.20 3.01
C VAL A 179 10.58 12.92 1.51
N GLY A 180 9.47 13.20 0.81
CA GLY A 180 9.33 12.99 -0.63
C GLY A 180 8.95 11.57 -1.05
N ILE A 181 8.86 10.62 -0.12
CA ILE A 181 8.20 9.32 -0.37
C ILE A 181 6.69 9.57 -0.46
N GLU A 182 6.04 8.92 -1.42
CA GLU A 182 4.59 9.02 -1.61
C GLU A 182 3.88 7.80 -1.00
N VAL A 183 2.74 8.00 -0.36
CA VAL A 183 1.95 6.95 0.28
C VAL A 183 0.46 7.08 -0.02
N SER A 184 -0.26 5.96 -0.04
CA SER A 184 -1.67 5.89 -0.47
C SER A 184 -2.71 6.29 0.58
N ASN A 185 -2.27 6.68 1.78
CA ASN A 185 -3.07 7.28 2.86
C ASN A 185 -2.11 7.76 3.96
N SER A 186 -2.58 8.52 4.95
CA SER A 186 -1.78 9.01 6.10
C SER A 186 -2.11 8.32 7.44
N HIS A 187 -3.24 7.62 7.55
CA HIS A 187 -3.73 7.09 8.82
C HIS A 187 -3.22 5.69 9.20
N THR A 188 -2.50 4.97 8.32
CA THR A 188 -2.02 3.61 8.63
C THR A 188 -0.55 3.55 9.04
N TRP A 189 0.14 4.70 9.14
CA TRP A 189 1.56 4.78 9.51
C TRP A 189 1.92 6.04 10.31
N GLY A 190 0.97 6.93 10.64
CA GLY A 190 1.28 8.05 11.55
C GLY A 190 1.88 7.53 12.86
N ARG A 191 2.87 8.25 13.41
CA ARG A 191 3.43 7.91 14.74
C ARG A 191 2.25 7.71 15.68
N CYS A 192 2.18 6.56 16.36
CA CYS A 192 1.25 6.43 17.48
C CYS A 192 1.48 7.68 18.32
N ALA A 193 0.48 8.53 18.47
CA ALA A 193 0.52 9.54 19.51
C ALA A 193 0.75 8.74 20.79
N GLU A 194 1.99 8.75 21.29
CA GLU A 194 2.24 8.43 22.66
C GLU A 194 1.23 9.26 23.44
N LYS A 195 0.56 8.59 24.37
CA LYS A 195 -0.35 9.22 25.32
C LYS A 195 0.41 10.32 26.06
N ALA A 196 0.50 11.50 25.46
CA ALA A 196 0.80 12.77 26.11
C ALA A 196 -0.51 13.29 26.73
N GLN A 197 -1.13 12.45 27.54
CA GLN A 197 -2.06 12.81 28.61
C GLN A 197 -1.47 12.05 29.80
N GLY A 198 -0.44 12.61 30.41
CA GLY A 198 -0.67 13.58 31.47
C GLY A 198 -0.69 12.79 32.76
N LEU A 199 0.48 12.67 33.39
CA LEU A 199 0.55 12.28 34.78
C LEU A 199 -0.36 13.23 35.56
N GLU A 200 -1.45 12.73 36.12
CA GLU A 200 -2.08 13.43 37.23
C GLU A 200 -1.14 13.35 38.43
N PRO A 201 -0.76 14.48 39.04
CA PRO A 201 0.00 14.46 40.28
C PRO A 201 -0.91 13.95 41.40
N ALA A 202 -0.34 13.05 42.20
CA ALA A 202 -0.92 12.49 43.41
C ALA A 202 -1.55 13.59 44.28
N HIS A 203 -2.84 13.46 44.57
CA HIS A 203 -3.48 14.22 45.63
C HIS A 203 -2.96 13.69 46.98
N GLN A 204 -1.95 14.37 47.52
CA GLN A 204 -1.58 14.30 48.92
C GLN A 204 -2.71 14.91 49.77
N MET A 205 -3.23 14.12 50.69
CA MET A 205 -3.88 14.61 51.91
C MET A 205 -2.96 15.58 52.63
N GLN A 206 -3.50 16.73 53.06
CA GLN A 206 -3.21 17.27 54.38
C GLN A 206 -4.31 18.25 54.83
N ASP A 207 -4.71 18.05 56.08
CA ASP A 207 -5.67 18.76 56.89
C ASP A 207 -5.47 20.28 56.97
N MET A 208 -6.55 21.03 57.20
CA MET A 208 -6.81 21.68 58.50
C MET A 208 -8.05 22.59 58.47
N ALA A 209 -8.98 22.28 59.38
CA ALA A 209 -9.76 23.17 60.25
C ALA A 209 -10.11 24.61 59.82
N ALA A 210 -11.39 24.99 59.92
CA ALA A 210 -11.92 25.81 61.02
C ALA A 210 -13.10 26.75 60.63
N ILE A 211 -14.16 26.70 61.44
CA ILE A 211 -15.06 27.81 61.86
C ILE A 211 -16.07 28.38 60.83
N ALA A 212 -17.34 27.98 60.95
CA ALA A 212 -18.47 28.81 61.45
C ALA A 212 -19.79 28.03 61.37
#